data_AF-A0A914E8T4-F1
#
_entry.id   AF-A0A914E8T4-F1
#
_cell.length_a   1.000
_cell.length_b   1.000
_cell.length_c   1.000
_cell.angle_alpha   90.00
_cell.angle_beta   90.00
_cell.angle_gamma   90.00
#
_symmetry.space_group_name_H-M   'P 1'
#
loop_
_entity.id
_entity.type
_entity.pdbx_description
1 polymer ?
#
loop_
_entity_poly.entity_id
_entity_poly.type
_entity_poly.pdbx_seq_one_letter_code
_entity_poly.pdbx_strand_id
1 'polypeptide(L)'
;MLKPRDYKVDLQSKVGKQVVINKTTPAPESGGFYCDVCDCVVKDSINFLDHINGKNHQRNMGMSMKVKKSTVDDIRERFKFKKIEGEQKKKEYDLEERIKDLKEEEAKLADLRRQKREQARKRPAEDLIDDDIASMMGFGGFNSSKKPN
;
A
#
# COMPACT_ATOMS: atom_id res chain seq x y z
N MET A 1 -18.83 14.89 26.16
CA MET A 1 -19.30 13.93 25.13
C MET A 1 -18.10 13.17 24.60
N LEU A 2 -18.21 11.85 24.41
CA LEU A 2 -17.11 11.05 23.89
C LEU A 2 -16.89 11.38 22.41
N LYS A 3 -15.78 12.05 22.09
CA LYS A 3 -15.34 12.27 20.70
C LYS A 3 -14.38 11.15 20.30
N PRO A 4 -14.44 10.66 19.06
CA PRO A 4 -13.38 9.80 18.53
C PRO A 4 -12.06 10.59 18.50
N ARG A 5 -10.93 9.87 18.57
CA ARG A 5 -9.61 10.51 18.42
C ARG A 5 -9.38 10.81 16.94
N ASP A 6 -8.90 12.02 16.67
CA ASP A 6 -8.57 12.50 15.31
C ASP A 6 -7.13 12.16 14.88
N TYR A 7 -6.31 11.64 15.80
CA TYR A 7 -4.92 11.25 15.52
C TYR A 7 -4.72 9.75 15.74
N LYS A 8 -3.92 9.13 14.86
CA LYS A 8 -3.42 7.77 15.06
C LYS A 8 -2.25 7.84 16.04
N VAL A 9 -2.28 6.96 17.04
CA VAL A 9 -1.18 6.84 17.99
C VAL A 9 -0.09 6.02 17.28
N ASP A 10 1.10 6.59 17.12
CA ASP A 10 2.21 5.93 16.43
C ASP A 10 3.09 5.17 17.44
N LEU A 11 2.78 3.89 17.65
CA LEU A 11 3.53 3.02 18.57
C LEU A 11 4.78 2.37 17.92
N GLN A 12 4.95 2.51 16.60
CA GLN A 12 6.02 1.84 15.84
C GLN A 12 7.31 2.66 15.70
N SER A 13 7.25 3.98 15.87
CA SER A 13 8.39 4.90 15.61
C SER A 13 9.59 4.72 16.54
N LYS A 14 9.39 4.05 17.69
CA LYS A 14 10.41 3.75 18.70
C LYS A 14 10.80 2.27 18.77
N VAL A 15 10.26 1.42 17.89
CA VAL A 15 10.60 -0.02 17.87
C VAL A 15 12.04 -0.18 17.36
N GLY A 16 12.88 -0.88 18.13
CA GLY A 16 14.27 -1.18 17.76
C GLY A 16 15.32 -0.13 18.16
N LYS A 17 14.94 0.97 18.81
CA LYS A 17 15.88 1.97 19.33
C LYS A 17 16.27 1.63 20.78
N GLN A 18 17.55 1.37 21.02
CA GLN A 18 18.11 1.23 22.37
C GLN A 18 18.49 2.60 22.90
N VAL A 19 17.90 3.00 24.04
CA VAL A 19 18.21 4.27 24.71
C VAL A 19 18.85 3.94 26.06
N VAL A 20 20.03 4.52 26.32
CA VAL A 20 20.72 4.37 27.60
C VAL A 20 20.04 5.30 28.61
N ILE A 21 19.42 4.71 29.64
CA ILE A 21 18.68 5.45 30.67
C ILE A 21 19.65 5.80 31.80
N ASN A 22 19.85 7.10 32.04
CA ASN A 22 20.60 7.62 33.19
C ASN A 22 19.62 8.11 34.28
N LYS A 23 20.09 8.29 35.53
CA LYS A 23 19.23 8.78 36.64
C LYS A 23 18.65 10.20 36.42
N THR A 24 19.19 10.95 35.46
CA THR A 24 18.85 12.35 35.18
C THR A 24 18.07 12.52 33.87
N THR A 25 17.80 11.45 33.11
CA THR A 25 17.03 11.56 31.85
C THR A 25 15.56 11.82 32.16
N PRO A 26 14.92 12.80 31.49
CA PRO A 26 13.52 13.12 31.72
C PRO A 26 12.64 11.90 31.42
N ALA A 27 11.58 11.71 32.21
CA ALA A 27 10.58 10.63 32.06
C ALA A 27 10.12 10.34 30.61
N PRO A 28 9.92 11.33 29.71
CA PRO A 28 9.58 11.09 28.29
C PRO A 28 10.67 10.39 27.45
N GLU A 29 11.93 10.45 27.90
CA GLU A 29 13.09 9.81 27.27
C GLU A 29 13.50 8.52 27.98
N SER A 30 12.98 8.28 29.18
CA SER A 30 13.12 6.99 29.85
C SER A 30 12.32 5.93 29.09
N GLY A 31 12.92 4.76 28.85
CA GLY A 31 12.33 3.72 27.99
C GLY A 31 10.86 3.42 28.31
N GLY A 32 9.98 3.68 27.36
CA GLY A 32 8.53 3.49 27.46
C GLY A 32 7.73 4.50 26.64
N PHE A 33 6.40 4.37 26.71
CA PHE A 33 5.43 5.34 26.22
C PHE A 33 5.06 6.30 27.36
N TYR A 34 5.20 7.61 27.13
CA TYR A 34 4.86 8.65 28.09
C TYR A 34 3.48 9.23 27.80
N CYS A 35 2.69 9.47 28.84
CA CYS A 35 1.39 10.13 28.75
C CYS A 35 1.41 11.50 29.42
N ASP A 36 1.23 12.57 28.64
CA ASP A 36 1.32 13.97 29.11
C ASP A 36 0.20 14.38 30.09
N VAL A 37 -0.92 13.65 30.09
CA VAL A 37 -2.11 14.01 30.88
C VAL A 37 -2.08 13.38 32.28
N CYS A 38 -1.30 12.31 32.43
CA CYS A 38 -1.25 11.50 33.65
C CYS A 38 0.16 11.39 34.24
N ASP A 39 1.16 12.02 33.61
CA ASP A 39 2.58 11.99 33.97
C ASP A 39 3.09 10.60 34.33
N CYS A 40 2.67 9.58 33.57
CA CYS A 40 3.06 8.20 33.78
C CYS A 40 3.81 7.62 32.59
N VAL A 41 4.83 6.81 32.90
CA VAL A 41 5.59 6.04 31.91
C VAL A 41 5.01 4.63 31.88
N VAL A 42 4.48 4.24 30.71
CA VAL A 42 3.94 2.92 30.46
C VAL A 42 4.89 2.14 29.55
N LYS A 43 5.29 0.94 29.97
CA LYS A 43 6.32 0.16 29.27
C LYS A 43 5.81 -0.57 28.03
N ASP A 44 4.53 -0.94 28.03
CA ASP A 44 3.91 -1.74 26.97
C ASP A 44 2.97 -0.93 26.09
N SER A 45 2.92 -1.28 24.81
CA SER A 45 2.05 -0.66 23.81
C SER A 45 0.56 -0.85 24.12
N ILE A 46 0.19 -2.06 24.57
CA ILE A 46 -1.19 -2.40 24.93
C ILE A 46 -1.63 -1.60 26.16
N ASN A 47 -0.78 -1.56 27.19
CA ASN A 47 -1.09 -0.82 28.41
C ASN A 47 -1.15 0.70 28.15
N PHE A 48 -0.39 1.24 27.19
CA PHE A 48 -0.51 2.64 26.78
C PHE A 48 -1.86 2.93 26.12
N LEU A 49 -2.33 2.05 25.23
CA LEU A 49 -3.67 2.17 24.64
C LEU A 49 -4.78 2.10 25.70
N ASP A 50 -4.67 1.17 26.64
CA ASP A 50 -5.63 1.02 27.74
C ASP A 50 -5.56 2.20 28.72
N HIS A 51 -4.38 2.79 28.92
CA HIS A 51 -4.19 3.98 29.74
C HIS A 51 -4.92 5.18 29.15
N ILE A 52 -4.73 5.48 27.85
CA ILE A 52 -5.39 6.61 27.19
C ILE A 52 -6.92 6.37 27.10
N ASN A 53 -7.35 5.11 26.99
CA ASN A 53 -8.77 4.73 27.06
C ASN A 53 -9.33 4.65 28.49
N GLY A 54 -8.48 4.82 29.51
CA GLY A 54 -8.81 4.66 30.90
C GLY A 54 -9.70 5.78 31.45
N LYS A 55 -10.51 5.44 32.46
CA LYS A 55 -11.43 6.40 33.10
C LYS A 55 -10.73 7.58 33.78
N ASN A 56 -9.47 7.44 34.19
CA ASN A 56 -8.70 8.50 34.84
C ASN A 56 -8.16 9.49 33.80
N HIS A 57 -7.55 8.98 32.74
CA HIS A 57 -7.07 9.79 31.62
C HIS A 57 -8.21 10.59 30.96
N GLN A 58 -9.34 9.92 30.70
CA GLN A 58 -10.51 10.56 30.11
C GLN A 58 -11.15 11.62 31.02
N ARG A 59 -11.09 11.42 32.35
CA ARG A 59 -11.53 12.42 33.35
C ARG A 59 -10.64 13.65 33.36
N ASN A 60 -9.32 13.47 33.31
CA ASN A 60 -8.36 14.57 33.26
C ASN A 60 -8.49 15.37 31.95
N MET A 61 -8.82 14.72 30.83
CA MET A 61 -9.16 15.40 29.57
C MET A 61 -10.55 16.07 29.56
N GLY A 62 -11.29 16.06 30.68
CA GLY A 62 -12.61 16.68 30.78
C GLY A 62 -13.69 16.00 29.93
N MET A 63 -13.45 14.78 29.46
CA MET A 63 -14.37 14.05 28.61
C MET A 63 -15.17 13.03 29.42
N SER A 64 -16.49 13.08 29.32
CA SER A 64 -17.36 12.03 29.87
C SER A 64 -17.48 10.86 28.88
N MET A 65 -17.40 9.61 29.37
CA MET A 65 -17.72 8.35 28.63
C MET A 65 -19.16 8.26 28.10
N LYS A 66 -19.99 9.29 28.27
CA LYS A 66 -21.36 9.35 27.74
C LYS A 66 -21.31 9.55 26.22
N VAL A 67 -21.67 8.50 25.48
CA VAL A 67 -21.88 8.52 24.02
C VAL A 67 -23.23 9.19 23.72
N LYS A 68 -23.28 10.05 22.70
CA LYS A 68 -24.54 10.62 22.21
C LYS A 68 -25.36 9.52 21.53
N LYS A 69 -26.68 9.54 21.75
CA LYS A 69 -27.61 8.70 20.98
C LYS A 69 -27.60 9.19 19.52
N SER A 70 -27.45 8.27 18.57
CA SER A 70 -27.44 8.58 17.15
C SER A 70 -28.83 9.00 16.67
N THR A 71 -28.88 10.06 15.87
CA THR A 71 -30.09 10.52 15.17
C THR A 71 -30.20 9.89 13.78
N VAL A 72 -31.36 10.02 13.13
CA VAL A 72 -31.58 9.50 11.77
C VAL A 72 -30.65 10.19 10.75
N ASP A 73 -30.32 11.47 10.98
CA ASP A 73 -29.44 12.23 10.10
C ASP A 73 -27.98 11.73 10.20
N ASP A 74 -27.49 11.47 11.41
CA ASP A 74 -26.15 10.87 11.64
C ASP A 74 -25.99 9.51 10.91
N ILE A 75 -27.08 8.75 10.85
CA ILE A 75 -27.10 7.43 10.20
C ILE A 75 -27.01 7.60 8.67
N ARG A 76 -27.76 8.54 8.08
CA ARG A 76 -27.69 8.80 6.63
C ARG A 76 -26.31 9.26 6.21
N GLU A 77 -25.66 10.12 6.98
CA GLU A 77 -24.29 10.58 6.69
C GLU A 77 -23.28 9.43 6.76
N ARG A 78 -23.38 8.55 7.78
CA ARG A 78 -22.53 7.35 7.86
C ARG A 78 -22.75 6.38 6.70
N PHE A 79 -23.99 6.19 6.25
CA PHE A 79 -24.27 5.34 5.09
C PHE A 79 -23.69 5.91 3.79
N LYS A 80 -23.75 7.23 3.60
CA LYS A 80 -23.11 7.89 2.45
C LYS A 80 -21.59 7.67 2.48
N PHE A 81 -20.94 7.90 3.61
CA PHE A 81 -19.50 7.68 3.76
C PHE A 81 -19.10 6.23 3.49
N LYS A 82 -19.81 5.26 4.09
CA LYS A 82 -19.58 3.83 3.86
C LYS A 82 -19.81 3.40 2.41
N LYS A 83 -20.77 4.01 1.72
CA LYS A 83 -21.02 3.73 0.30
C LYS A 83 -19.83 4.19 -0.56
N ILE A 84 -19.30 5.38 -0.30
CA ILE A 84 -18.12 5.91 -1.00
C ILE A 84 -16.89 5.02 -0.74
N GLU A 85 -16.65 4.62 0.51
CA GLU A 85 -15.55 3.71 0.85
C GLU A 85 -15.70 2.33 0.19
N GLY A 86 -16.94 1.83 0.10
CA GLY A 86 -17.26 0.59 -0.60
C GLY A 86 -17.07 0.69 -2.11
N GLU A 87 -17.39 1.82 -2.73
CA GLU A 87 -17.14 2.09 -4.16
C GLU A 87 -15.65 2.22 -4.46
N GLN A 88 -14.87 2.83 -3.56
CA GLN A 88 -13.40 2.91 -3.68
C GLN A 88 -12.78 1.52 -3.64
N LYS A 89 -13.14 0.69 -2.66
CA LYS A 89 -12.68 -0.70 -2.58
C LYS A 89 -13.03 -1.48 -3.84
N LYS A 90 -14.26 -1.35 -4.35
CA LYS A 90 -14.67 -2.01 -5.61
C LYS A 90 -13.82 -1.55 -6.80
N LYS A 91 -13.50 -0.26 -6.91
CA LYS A 91 -12.61 0.26 -7.95
C LYS A 91 -11.17 -0.24 -7.81
N GLU A 92 -10.67 -0.38 -6.58
CA GLU A 92 -9.36 -0.99 -6.32
C GLU A 92 -9.32 -2.46 -6.78
N TYR A 93 -10.35 -3.25 -6.47
CA TYR A 93 -10.47 -4.62 -6.97
C TYR A 93 -10.52 -4.70 -8.51
N ASP A 94 -11.30 -3.81 -9.16
CA ASP A 94 -11.43 -3.75 -10.61
C ASP A 94 -10.11 -3.38 -11.32
N LEU A 95 -9.33 -2.46 -10.73
CA LEU A 95 -7.99 -2.12 -11.21
C LEU A 95 -6.99 -3.27 -11.02
N GLU A 96 -7.04 -3.96 -9.88
CA GLU A 96 -6.17 -5.10 -9.61
C GLU A 96 -6.45 -6.29 -10.54
N GLU A 97 -7.71 -6.60 -10.82
CA GLU A 97 -8.10 -7.65 -11.78
C GLU A 97 -7.61 -7.29 -13.19
N ARG A 98 -7.81 -6.05 -13.64
CA ARG A 98 -7.34 -5.59 -14.95
C ARG A 98 -5.82 -5.61 -15.08
N ILE A 99 -5.08 -5.33 -14.00
CA ILE A 99 -3.61 -5.43 -13.99
C ILE A 99 -3.15 -6.89 -14.02
N LYS A 100 -3.88 -7.81 -13.40
CA LYS A 100 -3.58 -9.25 -13.46
C LYS A 100 -3.78 -9.79 -14.87
N ASP A 101 -4.90 -9.46 -15.52
CA ASP A 101 -5.18 -9.91 -16.90
C ASP A 101 -4.11 -9.44 -17.89
N LEU A 102 -3.69 -8.17 -17.81
CA LEU A 102 -2.62 -7.64 -18.66
C LEU A 102 -1.28 -8.33 -18.41
N LYS A 103 -0.94 -8.64 -17.15
CA LYS A 103 0.28 -9.39 -16.80
C LYS A 103 0.24 -10.83 -17.33
N GLU A 104 -0.92 -11.49 -17.28
CA GLU A 104 -1.08 -12.84 -17.82
C GLU A 104 -0.96 -12.87 -19.34
N GLU A 105 -1.55 -11.89 -20.04
CA GLU A 105 -1.42 -11.78 -21.49
C GLU A 105 0.02 -11.45 -21.91
N GLU A 106 0.71 -10.56 -21.20
CA GLU A 106 2.12 -10.26 -21.47
C GLU A 106 3.03 -11.48 -21.21
N ALA A 107 2.77 -12.25 -20.15
CA ALA A 107 3.49 -13.49 -19.86
C ALA A 107 3.27 -14.54 -20.96
N LYS A 108 2.03 -14.76 -21.41
CA LYS A 108 1.72 -15.64 -22.55
C LYS A 108 2.42 -15.19 -23.82
N LEU A 109 2.45 -13.88 -24.11
CA LEU A 109 3.13 -13.34 -25.28
C LEU A 109 4.66 -13.53 -25.19
N ALA A 110 5.24 -13.36 -24.00
CA ALA A 110 6.65 -13.60 -23.74
C ALA A 110 7.02 -15.08 -23.90
N ASP A 111 6.19 -15.99 -23.42
CA ASP A 111 6.35 -17.43 -23.57
C ASP A 111 6.23 -17.86 -25.04
N LEU A 112 5.23 -17.34 -25.77
CA LEU A 112 5.11 -17.55 -27.22
C LEU A 112 6.33 -17.00 -27.97
N ARG A 113 6.86 -15.84 -27.57
CA ARG A 113 8.07 -15.25 -28.16
C ARG A 113 9.31 -16.09 -27.85
N ARG A 114 9.40 -16.69 -26.66
CA ARG A 114 10.47 -17.62 -26.27
C ARG A 114 10.38 -18.93 -27.06
N GLN A 115 9.19 -19.52 -27.18
CA GLN A 115 8.96 -20.72 -27.97
C GLN A 115 9.27 -20.50 -29.46
N LYS A 116 8.88 -19.34 -30.03
CA LYS A 116 9.26 -18.97 -31.41
C LYS A 116 10.78 -18.88 -31.60
N ARG A 117 11.50 -18.30 -30.62
CA ARG A 117 12.98 -18.23 -30.65
C ARG A 117 13.61 -19.62 -30.55
N GLU A 118 13.07 -20.50 -29.72
CA GLU A 118 13.56 -21.88 -29.59
C GLU A 118 13.23 -22.73 -30.82
N GLN A 119 12.06 -22.55 -31.45
CA GLN A 119 11.72 -23.19 -32.72
C GLN A 119 12.59 -22.70 -33.87
N ALA A 120 12.86 -21.39 -33.96
CA ALA A 120 13.78 -20.83 -34.96
C ALA A 120 15.22 -21.37 -34.81
N ARG A 121 15.65 -21.68 -33.59
CA ARG A 121 16.95 -22.33 -33.33
C ARG A 121 16.97 -23.83 -33.64
N LYS A 122 15.81 -24.49 -33.73
CA LYS A 122 15.67 -25.94 -33.99
C LYS A 122 15.31 -26.28 -35.44
N ARG A 123 14.96 -25.30 -36.28
CA ARG A 123 14.71 -25.53 -37.73
C ARG A 123 16.05 -25.67 -38.47
N PRO A 124 16.28 -26.73 -39.26
CA PRO A 124 17.44 -26.84 -40.14
C PRO A 124 17.35 -25.82 -41.29
N ALA A 125 18.52 -25.39 -41.80
CA ALA A 125 18.69 -24.27 -42.74
C ALA A 125 18.28 -24.58 -44.20
N GLU A 126 17.21 -25.34 -44.41
CA GLU A 126 16.65 -25.63 -45.72
C GLU A 126 15.14 -25.35 -45.66
N ASP A 127 14.77 -24.09 -45.86
CA ASP A 127 13.62 -23.70 -46.69
C ASP A 127 13.46 -22.18 -46.59
N LEU A 128 13.35 -21.58 -47.78
CA LEU A 128 13.44 -20.17 -48.06
C LEU A 128 12.53 -19.33 -47.15
N ILE A 129 13.14 -18.34 -46.51
CA ILE A 129 12.48 -17.27 -45.80
C ILE A 129 11.66 -16.50 -46.86
N ASP A 130 10.34 -16.65 -46.88
CA ASP A 130 9.45 -15.82 -47.69
C ASP A 130 9.74 -14.34 -47.42
N ASP A 131 10.17 -13.63 -48.47
CA ASP A 131 10.43 -12.18 -48.48
C ASP A 131 9.24 -11.35 -47.95
N ASP A 132 8.03 -11.90 -48.06
CA ASP A 132 6.80 -11.32 -47.52
C ASP A 132 6.74 -11.34 -45.99
N ILE A 133 7.27 -12.39 -45.34
CA ILE A 133 7.30 -12.50 -43.88
C ILE A 133 8.40 -11.60 -43.30
N ALA A 134 9.53 -11.46 -44.00
CA ALA A 134 10.61 -10.55 -43.64
C ALA A 134 10.21 -9.07 -43.78
N SER A 135 9.41 -8.75 -44.80
CA SER A 135 8.81 -7.43 -44.99
C SER A 135 7.74 -7.12 -43.93
N MET A 136 6.91 -8.09 -43.57
CA MET A 136 5.90 -7.94 -42.51
C MET A 136 6.50 -7.77 -41.10
N MET A 137 7.73 -8.26 -40.88
CA MET A 137 8.50 -8.06 -39.64
C MET A 137 9.48 -6.87 -39.67
N GLY A 138 9.44 -6.03 -40.71
CA GLY A 138 10.18 -4.76 -40.76
C GLY A 138 11.70 -4.90 -40.95
N PHE A 139 12.18 -6.05 -41.45
CA PHE A 139 13.62 -6.29 -41.66
C PHE A 139 14.15 -5.82 -43.02
N GLY A 140 13.27 -5.46 -43.97
CA GLY A 140 13.65 -5.11 -45.35
C GLY A 140 13.71 -3.62 -45.66
N GLY A 141 14.57 -2.81 -45.01
CA GLY A 141 14.55 -1.37 -45.31
C GLY A 141 15.66 -0.45 -44.80
N PHE A 142 16.80 -0.92 -44.31
CA PHE A 142 17.89 -0.01 -43.91
C PHE A 142 19.15 -0.23 -44.76
N ASN A 143 19.43 0.73 -45.65
CA ASN A 143 20.76 1.09 -46.18
C ASN A 143 21.18 0.62 -47.61
N SER A 144 20.36 0.77 -48.64
CA SER A 144 20.82 0.76 -50.05
C SER A 144 20.73 2.13 -50.73
N SER A 145 21.62 3.05 -50.37
CA SER A 145 22.04 4.10 -51.31
C SER A 145 23.48 4.54 -51.07
N LYS A 146 24.40 3.85 -51.74
CA LYS A 146 25.68 4.41 -52.17
C LYS A 146 25.99 3.82 -53.54
N LYS A 147 26.06 4.67 -54.56
CA LYS A 147 27.24 4.72 -55.44
C LYS A 147 27.25 5.95 -56.36
N PRO A 148 28.46 6.34 -56.81
CA PRO A 148 28.80 7.65 -57.32
C PRO A 148 28.61 7.76 -58.84
N ASN A 149 28.33 8.97 -59.29
CA ASN A 149 28.93 9.65 -60.42
C ASN A 149 28.74 11.15 -60.24
#